data_AF-A0A850KBJ1-F1
#
_entry.id   AF-A0A850KBJ1-F1
#
_cell.length_a   1.000
_cell.length_b   1.000
_cell.length_c   1.000
_cell.angle_alpha   90.00
_cell.angle_beta   90.00
_cell.angle_gamma   90.00
#
_symmetry.space_group_name_H-M   'P 1'
#
loop_
_entity.id
_entity.type
_entity.pdbx_description
1 polymer ?
#
loop_
_entity_poly.entity_id
_entity_poly.type
_entity_poly.pdbx_seq_one_letter_code
_entity_poly.pdbx_strand_id
1 'polypeptide(L)'
;MNYVDSGLGQSGGTGSADLVMSGDDAKVALPPSFNLATVQFDRQGPDLEITSADGKTILVTNYFSGGSSTKINLPNGVELPSHIVTKLAGPVASHNQLAQAVDAALSEPIGKVETASGQVFAVRADGTKVALKVGDNVFQGDELVTEGGASVGVVFADETTFALGEDGRMILDEMVYDPGAQDGAIGLTLLSGAMTFVSGAVAKVNPDAMEITTPVATIGIRGTAGILKVLNGQTDAALLPELAKGDVDPNQQGGDGTVIGEFDVI
;
A
#
# COMPACT_ATOMS: atom_id res chain seq x y z
N MET A 1 -3.69 -43.22 -46.10
CA MET A 1 -4.81 -43.46 -45.16
C MET A 1 -4.47 -42.73 -43.88
N ASN A 2 -5.03 -41.53 -43.69
CA ASN A 2 -6.31 -41.27 -43.01
C ASN A 2 -6.13 -41.37 -41.49
N TYR A 3 -6.56 -40.45 -40.63
CA TYR A 3 -7.47 -39.31 -40.77
C TYR A 3 -7.20 -38.36 -39.59
N VAL A 4 -7.52 -37.08 -39.78
CA VAL A 4 -7.65 -36.06 -38.73
C VAL A 4 -8.68 -36.46 -37.67
N ASP A 5 -8.47 -36.07 -36.42
CA ASP A 5 -9.59 -35.67 -35.55
C ASP A 5 -9.22 -34.41 -34.76
N SER A 6 -9.78 -33.31 -35.23
CA SER A 6 -9.92 -32.03 -34.55
C SER A 6 -11.24 -32.07 -33.77
N GLY A 7 -11.16 -32.37 -32.47
CA GLY A 7 -12.29 -32.34 -31.55
C GLY A 7 -12.32 -31.07 -30.72
N LEU A 8 -13.16 -30.11 -31.13
CA LEU A 8 -13.63 -28.99 -30.30
C LEU A 8 -14.77 -29.46 -29.39
N GLY A 9 -14.79 -28.98 -28.13
CA GLY A 9 -15.97 -28.88 -27.27
C GLY A 9 -15.70 -29.21 -25.80
N GLN A 10 -16.13 -28.47 -24.77
CA GLN A 10 -16.86 -27.20 -24.70
C GLN A 10 -16.85 -26.75 -23.22
N SER A 11 -16.52 -25.47 -22.98
CA SER A 11 -17.04 -24.58 -21.91
C SER A 11 -17.20 -25.08 -20.47
N GLY A 12 -16.23 -24.71 -19.62
CA GLY A 12 -16.46 -24.30 -18.23
C GLY A 12 -15.57 -23.08 -17.95
N GLY A 13 -16.16 -21.89 -17.88
CA GLY A 13 -15.43 -20.62 -17.84
C GLY A 13 -14.58 -20.47 -16.59
N THR A 14 -13.27 -20.61 -16.74
CA THR A 14 -12.24 -20.04 -15.87
C THR A 14 -11.39 -19.18 -16.77
N GLY A 15 -11.27 -17.88 -16.50
CA GLY A 15 -10.43 -16.98 -17.28
C GLY A 15 -9.03 -17.56 -17.37
N SER A 16 -8.61 -17.95 -18.57
CA SER A 16 -7.26 -18.47 -18.78
C SER A 16 -6.30 -17.31 -18.60
N ALA A 17 -5.39 -17.40 -17.65
CA ALA A 17 -4.32 -16.43 -17.52
C ALA A 17 -3.48 -16.38 -18.81
N ASP A 18 -3.04 -15.19 -19.23
CA ASP A 18 -2.23 -15.04 -20.44
C ASP A 18 -0.85 -15.69 -20.30
N LEU A 19 -0.35 -15.82 -19.06
CA LEU A 19 0.88 -16.50 -18.72
C LEU A 19 0.75 -17.24 -17.38
N VAL A 20 1.36 -18.42 -17.27
CA VAL A 20 1.42 -19.19 -16.02
C VAL A 20 2.87 -19.35 -15.59
N MET A 21 3.16 -19.07 -14.32
CA MET A 21 4.49 -19.12 -13.70
C MET A 21 4.44 -19.94 -12.39
N SER A 22 5.58 -20.45 -11.93
CA SER A 22 5.66 -21.20 -10.67
C SER A 22 6.09 -20.30 -9.51
N GLY A 23 5.35 -20.35 -8.41
CA GLY A 23 5.69 -19.72 -7.14
C GLY A 23 6.71 -20.52 -6.30
N ASP A 24 7.21 -21.64 -6.82
CA ASP A 24 8.36 -22.35 -6.25
C ASP A 24 9.70 -21.68 -6.64
N ASP A 25 9.69 -20.79 -7.63
CA ASP A 25 10.87 -20.03 -8.02
C ASP A 25 11.19 -18.96 -6.97
N ALA A 26 12.48 -18.74 -6.68
CA ALA A 26 12.89 -17.70 -5.73
C ALA A 26 12.50 -16.28 -6.19
N LYS A 27 12.31 -16.08 -7.50
CA LYS A 27 11.95 -14.81 -8.12
C LYS A 27 11.08 -15.03 -9.35
N VAL A 28 10.05 -14.20 -9.51
CA VAL A 28 9.21 -14.13 -10.71
C VAL A 28 9.33 -12.74 -11.32
N ALA A 29 9.78 -12.64 -12.57
CA ALA A 29 9.94 -11.37 -13.26
C ALA A 29 8.72 -11.03 -14.11
N LEU A 30 8.14 -9.85 -13.89
CA LEU A 30 6.98 -9.40 -14.63
C LEU A 30 7.37 -8.77 -15.98
N PRO A 31 6.54 -8.93 -17.03
CA PRO A 31 6.72 -8.26 -18.31
C PRO A 31 6.60 -6.73 -18.22
N PRO A 32 7.12 -5.96 -19.21
CA PRO A 32 7.15 -4.50 -19.19
C PRO A 32 5.81 -3.77 -18.98
N SER A 33 4.66 -4.40 -19.27
CA SER A 33 3.33 -3.80 -19.08
C SER A 33 2.87 -3.73 -17.61
N PHE A 34 3.58 -4.38 -16.70
CA PHE A 34 3.21 -4.49 -15.29
C PHE A 34 3.91 -3.40 -14.46
N ASN A 35 3.24 -2.26 -14.29
CA ASN A 35 3.74 -1.11 -13.53
C ASN A 35 3.21 -1.15 -12.09
N LEU A 36 4.08 -0.94 -11.09
CA LEU A 36 3.72 -0.93 -9.66
C LEU A 36 2.55 0.01 -9.32
N ALA A 37 2.46 1.16 -10.01
CA ALA A 37 1.42 2.15 -9.74
C ALA A 37 0.01 1.67 -10.12
N THR A 38 -0.11 0.69 -11.02
CA THR A 38 -1.41 0.28 -11.57
C THR A 38 -1.69 -1.22 -11.56
N VAL A 39 -0.64 -2.04 -11.40
CA VAL A 39 -0.76 -3.50 -11.35
C VAL A 39 -1.57 -3.95 -10.14
N GLN A 40 -2.52 -4.85 -10.38
CA GLN A 40 -3.33 -5.47 -9.35
C GLN A 40 -2.77 -6.84 -9.00
N PHE A 41 -2.86 -7.19 -7.72
CA PHE A 41 -2.50 -8.48 -7.19
C PHE A 41 -3.76 -9.05 -6.55
N ASP A 42 -4.12 -10.27 -6.92
CA ASP A 42 -5.34 -10.92 -6.47
C ASP A 42 -5.02 -12.33 -5.98
N ARG A 43 -5.41 -12.63 -4.74
CA ARG A 43 -5.18 -13.95 -4.18
C ARG A 43 -6.24 -14.94 -4.66
N GLN A 44 -5.79 -15.98 -5.37
CA GLN A 44 -6.60 -17.05 -5.93
C GLN A 44 -6.31 -18.37 -5.21
N GLY A 45 -6.81 -18.50 -3.97
CA GLY A 45 -6.54 -19.68 -3.13
C GLY A 45 -5.03 -19.79 -2.78
N PRO A 46 -4.33 -20.85 -3.23
CA PRO A 46 -2.87 -20.96 -3.08
C PRO A 46 -2.08 -20.14 -4.12
N ASP A 47 -2.76 -19.65 -5.17
CA ASP A 47 -2.13 -18.98 -6.30
C ASP A 47 -2.25 -17.45 -6.19
N LEU A 48 -1.42 -16.74 -6.93
CA LEU A 48 -1.44 -15.30 -7.08
C LEU A 48 -1.76 -14.97 -8.54
N GLU A 49 -2.83 -14.23 -8.79
CA GLU A 49 -3.10 -13.61 -10.07
C GLU A 49 -2.57 -12.17 -10.05
N ILE A 50 -1.88 -11.78 -11.12
CA ILE A 50 -1.32 -10.44 -11.28
C ILE A 50 -1.90 -9.87 -12.57
N THR A 51 -2.56 -8.72 -12.49
CA THR A 51 -3.26 -8.10 -13.62
C THR A 51 -2.67 -6.72 -13.92
N SER A 52 -2.19 -6.52 -15.14
CA SER A 52 -1.72 -5.20 -15.59
C SER A 52 -2.88 -4.28 -15.99
N ALA A 53 -2.61 -2.98 -16.10
CA ALA A 53 -3.61 -1.99 -16.48
C ALA A 53 -4.25 -2.21 -17.88
N ASP A 54 -3.55 -2.90 -18.79
CA ASP A 54 -4.06 -3.30 -20.10
C ASP A 54 -4.87 -4.61 -20.07
N GLY A 55 -5.10 -5.17 -18.87
CA GLY A 55 -5.93 -6.35 -18.65
C GLY A 55 -5.21 -7.68 -18.87
N LYS A 56 -3.89 -7.68 -19.09
CA LYS A 56 -3.13 -8.94 -19.17
C LYS A 56 -2.96 -9.55 -17.81
N THR A 57 -3.05 -10.87 -17.75
CA THR A 57 -3.01 -11.63 -16.49
C THR A 57 -1.85 -12.61 -16.44
N ILE A 58 -1.25 -12.74 -15.26
CA ILE A 58 -0.24 -13.74 -14.95
C ILE A 58 -0.71 -14.52 -13.72
N LEU A 59 -0.75 -15.84 -13.82
CA LEU A 59 -1.01 -16.71 -12.68
C LEU A 59 0.31 -17.28 -12.16
N VAL A 60 0.67 -16.93 -10.94
CA VAL A 60 1.79 -17.50 -10.21
C VAL A 60 1.26 -18.58 -9.28
N THR A 61 1.45 -19.83 -9.68
CA THR A 61 0.91 -21.00 -8.98
C THR A 61 1.64 -21.27 -7.67
N ASN A 62 0.93 -21.72 -6.63
CA ASN A 62 1.45 -22.02 -5.30
C ASN A 62 2.20 -20.86 -4.61
N TYR A 63 1.97 -19.61 -5.03
CA TYR A 63 2.63 -18.45 -4.44
C TYR A 63 2.42 -18.34 -2.91
N PHE A 64 1.25 -18.74 -2.41
CA PHE A 64 0.93 -18.70 -0.98
C PHE A 64 1.09 -20.04 -0.27
N SER A 65 1.62 -21.06 -0.94
CA SER A 65 1.88 -22.38 -0.36
C SER A 65 3.21 -22.40 0.40
N GLY A 66 3.26 -23.08 1.55
CA GLY A 66 4.51 -23.55 2.16
C GLY A 66 5.49 -22.49 2.71
N GLY A 67 5.09 -21.23 2.88
CA GLY A 67 5.99 -20.17 3.36
C GLY A 67 6.90 -19.59 2.28
N SER A 68 6.41 -19.53 1.03
CA SER A 68 7.15 -18.96 -0.08
C SER A 68 7.76 -17.59 0.23
N SER A 69 9.06 -17.45 -0.10
CA SER A 69 9.80 -16.19 -0.07
C SER A 69 9.94 -15.57 -1.48
N THR A 70 9.14 -16.06 -2.44
CA THR A 70 9.21 -15.64 -3.84
C THR A 70 8.99 -14.14 -3.96
N LYS A 71 10.00 -13.47 -4.48
CA LYS A 71 9.95 -12.04 -4.79
C LYS A 71 9.37 -11.83 -6.17
N ILE A 72 8.59 -10.76 -6.33
CA ILE A 72 8.08 -10.34 -7.64
C ILE A 72 8.95 -9.18 -8.14
N ASN A 73 9.63 -9.39 -9.25
CA ASN A 73 10.49 -8.37 -9.86
C ASN A 73 9.71 -7.60 -10.92
N LEU A 74 9.56 -6.30 -10.71
CA LEU A 74 8.90 -5.40 -11.65
C LEU A 74 9.88 -4.94 -12.74
N PRO A 75 9.36 -4.50 -13.91
CA PRO A 75 10.19 -4.05 -15.03
C PRO A 75 11.08 -2.85 -14.73
N ASN A 76 10.70 -2.03 -13.75
CA ASN A 76 11.47 -0.86 -13.31
C ASN A 76 12.59 -1.22 -12.31
N GLY A 77 12.82 -2.51 -12.05
CA GLY A 77 13.86 -2.99 -11.14
C GLY A 77 13.45 -3.09 -9.67
N VAL A 78 12.22 -2.69 -9.31
CA VAL A 78 11.69 -2.91 -7.96
C VAL A 78 11.53 -4.42 -7.73
N GLU A 79 12.09 -4.93 -6.63
CA GLU A 79 11.76 -6.27 -6.12
C GLU A 79 10.72 -6.12 -5.01
N LEU A 80 9.55 -6.73 -5.16
CA LEU A 80 8.55 -6.80 -4.11
C LEU A 80 8.79 -8.06 -3.26
N PRO A 81 9.08 -7.90 -1.95
CA PRO A 81 9.12 -9.02 -1.01
C PRO A 81 7.77 -9.71 -0.88
N SER A 82 7.76 -11.00 -0.51
CA SER A 82 6.51 -11.78 -0.40
C SER A 82 5.51 -11.21 0.60
N HIS A 83 5.97 -10.59 1.69
CA HIS A 83 5.07 -9.95 2.66
C HIS A 83 4.36 -8.72 2.05
N ILE A 84 5.01 -7.96 1.17
CA ILE A 84 4.39 -6.85 0.44
C ILE A 84 3.37 -7.38 -0.58
N VAL A 85 3.72 -8.42 -1.32
CA VAL A 85 2.81 -9.05 -2.28
C VAL A 85 1.59 -9.65 -1.57
N THR A 86 1.78 -10.20 -0.36
CA THR A 86 0.68 -10.71 0.46
C THR A 86 -0.27 -9.61 0.90
N LYS A 87 0.25 -8.44 1.29
CA LYS A 87 -0.56 -7.27 1.61
C LYS A 87 -1.34 -6.79 0.38
N LEU A 88 -0.65 -6.68 -0.76
CA LEU A 88 -1.23 -6.25 -2.04
C LEU A 88 -2.29 -7.19 -2.59
N ALA A 89 -2.14 -8.50 -2.38
CA ALA A 89 -3.08 -9.51 -2.86
C ALA A 89 -4.38 -9.57 -2.06
N GLY A 90 -4.43 -8.90 -0.91
CA GLY A 90 -5.56 -8.87 0.00
C GLY A 90 -5.90 -10.23 0.63
N PRO A 91 -6.98 -10.28 1.42
CA PRO A 91 -7.52 -11.53 1.94
C PRO A 91 -8.04 -12.41 0.80
N VAL A 92 -8.16 -13.72 1.03
CA VAL A 92 -8.65 -14.67 0.02
C VAL A 92 -10.06 -14.28 -0.41
N ALA A 93 -10.20 -13.74 -1.62
CA ALA A 93 -11.50 -13.46 -2.23
C ALA A 93 -12.21 -14.80 -2.49
N SER A 94 -13.14 -15.16 -1.59
CA SER A 94 -13.94 -16.37 -1.74
C SER A 94 -14.90 -16.18 -2.92
N HIS A 95 -14.54 -16.72 -4.09
CA HIS A 95 -15.30 -16.62 -5.35
C HIS A 95 -16.76 -17.11 -5.26
N ASN A 96 -17.14 -17.78 -4.16
CA ASN A 96 -18.49 -18.28 -3.91
C ASN A 96 -19.36 -17.39 -2.98
N GLN A 97 -18.94 -16.17 -2.64
CA GLN A 97 -19.71 -15.30 -1.74
C GLN A 97 -20.47 -14.14 -2.42
N LEU A 98 -20.56 -14.11 -3.75
CA LEU A 98 -21.35 -13.09 -4.49
C LEU A 98 -22.89 -13.13 -4.25
N ALA A 99 -23.40 -13.86 -3.25
CA ALA A 99 -24.84 -13.95 -2.99
C ALA A 99 -25.25 -13.98 -1.51
N GLN A 100 -24.35 -13.67 -0.57
CA GLN A 100 -24.77 -13.37 0.80
C GLN A 100 -24.07 -12.10 1.23
N ALA A 101 -24.82 -11.00 1.22
CA ALA A 101 -24.51 -9.82 2.01
C ALA A 101 -24.55 -10.25 3.49
N VAL A 102 -23.47 -10.88 3.94
CA VAL A 102 -23.08 -10.77 5.34
C VAL A 102 -22.70 -9.32 5.50
N ASP A 103 -23.42 -8.65 6.41
CA ASP A 103 -23.08 -7.34 6.94
C ASP A 103 -21.62 -7.43 7.38
N ALA A 104 -20.71 -7.06 6.47
CA ALA A 104 -19.30 -6.96 6.78
C ALA A 104 -19.27 -5.89 7.86
N ALA A 105 -19.02 -6.31 9.10
CA ALA A 105 -18.92 -5.41 10.24
C ALA A 105 -18.06 -4.23 9.76
N LEU A 106 -18.70 -3.06 9.62
CA LEU A 106 -18.04 -1.88 9.12
C LEU A 106 -16.87 -1.65 10.06
N SER A 107 -15.66 -1.92 9.56
CA SER A 107 -14.45 -1.68 10.33
C SER A 107 -14.50 -0.23 10.81
N GLU A 108 -14.11 0.01 12.05
CA GLU A 108 -14.14 1.37 12.58
C GLU A 108 -13.17 2.24 11.74
N PRO A 109 -13.56 3.45 11.34
CA PRO A 109 -12.65 4.36 10.65
C PRO A 109 -11.39 4.58 11.48
N ILE A 110 -10.23 4.43 10.85
CA ILE A 110 -8.93 4.70 11.51
C ILE A 110 -8.47 6.15 11.28
N GLY A 111 -9.13 6.84 10.35
CA GLY A 111 -8.85 8.22 10.02
C GLY A 111 -9.82 8.79 9.00
N LYS A 112 -9.50 10.01 8.58
CA LYS A 112 -10.35 10.82 7.72
C LYS A 112 -9.54 11.60 6.71
N VAL A 113 -10.09 11.75 5.51
CA VAL A 113 -9.52 12.59 4.44
C VAL A 113 -9.76 14.06 4.78
N GLU A 114 -8.67 14.80 5.00
CA GLU A 114 -8.68 16.25 5.24
C GLU A 114 -8.48 17.04 3.95
N THR A 115 -7.65 16.55 3.02
CA THR A 115 -7.47 17.16 1.70
C THR A 115 -7.53 16.11 0.60
N ALA A 116 -8.10 16.47 -0.54
CA ALA A 116 -8.10 15.63 -1.74
C ALA A 116 -8.09 16.54 -2.97
N SER A 117 -7.17 16.28 -3.89
CA SER A 117 -7.02 17.00 -5.16
C SER A 117 -6.76 16.00 -6.28
N GLY A 118 -7.40 16.21 -7.43
CA GLY A 118 -7.30 15.28 -8.56
C GLY A 118 -8.06 13.97 -8.33
N GLN A 119 -7.59 12.89 -8.94
CA GLN A 119 -8.20 11.56 -8.84
C GLN A 119 -7.52 10.75 -7.73
N VAL A 120 -8.27 10.53 -6.65
CA VAL A 120 -7.84 9.82 -5.45
C VAL A 120 -8.82 8.69 -5.19
N PHE A 121 -8.30 7.50 -4.88
CA PHE A 121 -9.10 6.33 -4.57
C PHE A 121 -8.61 5.61 -3.32
N ALA A 122 -9.52 4.91 -2.65
CA ALA A 122 -9.22 3.81 -1.74
C ALA A 122 -9.67 2.51 -2.40
N VAL A 123 -8.78 1.52 -2.48
CA VAL A 123 -9.16 0.13 -2.70
C VAL A 123 -9.35 -0.49 -1.33
N ARG A 124 -10.58 -0.87 -1.01
CA ARG A 124 -10.93 -1.47 0.29
C ARG A 124 -10.38 -2.90 0.37
N ALA A 125 -10.31 -3.44 1.57
CA ALA A 125 -9.87 -4.82 1.80
C ALA A 125 -10.72 -5.90 1.08
N ASP A 126 -11.95 -5.57 0.67
CA ASP A 126 -12.80 -6.43 -0.15
C ASP A 126 -12.59 -6.28 -1.67
N GLY A 127 -11.60 -5.47 -2.08
CA GLY A 127 -11.28 -5.15 -3.48
C GLY A 127 -12.10 -4.00 -4.07
N THR A 128 -13.08 -3.44 -3.35
CA THR A 128 -13.92 -2.35 -3.86
C THR A 128 -13.10 -1.07 -4.00
N LYS A 129 -13.07 -0.50 -5.21
CA LYS A 129 -12.45 0.81 -5.46
C LYS A 129 -13.45 1.94 -5.27
N VAL A 130 -13.13 2.87 -4.37
CA VAL A 130 -13.97 4.03 -4.02
C VAL A 130 -13.20 5.32 -4.25
N ALA A 131 -13.80 6.29 -4.95
CA ALA A 131 -13.22 7.63 -5.09
C ALA A 131 -13.33 8.38 -3.77
N LEU A 132 -12.22 8.94 -3.28
CA LEU A 132 -12.15 9.65 -2.01
C LEU A 132 -12.37 11.16 -2.19
N LYS A 133 -13.07 11.76 -1.23
CA LYS A 133 -13.28 13.20 -1.10
C LYS A 133 -12.97 13.65 0.31
N VAL A 134 -12.76 14.96 0.47
CA VAL A 134 -12.64 15.58 1.79
C VAL A 134 -13.84 15.22 2.64
N GLY A 135 -13.59 14.71 3.84
CA GLY A 135 -14.64 14.25 4.75
C GLY A 135 -14.78 12.73 4.83
N ASP A 136 -14.32 12.00 3.81
CA ASP A 136 -14.50 10.56 3.74
C ASP A 136 -13.60 9.83 4.74
N ASN A 137 -14.09 8.69 5.21
CA ASN A 137 -13.37 7.82 6.13
C ASN A 137 -12.39 6.91 5.37
N VAL A 138 -11.26 6.65 6.01
CA VAL A 138 -10.31 5.59 5.64
C VAL A 138 -10.30 4.51 6.71
N PHE A 139 -10.03 3.28 6.29
CA PHE A 139 -10.11 2.09 7.10
C PHE A 139 -8.79 1.33 7.05
N GLN A 140 -8.53 0.53 8.09
CA GLN A 140 -7.40 -0.38 8.07
C GLN A 140 -7.54 -1.38 6.91
N GLY A 141 -6.44 -1.64 6.21
CA GLY A 141 -6.37 -2.46 5.01
C GLY A 141 -6.70 -1.71 3.71
N ASP A 142 -7.05 -0.42 3.76
CA ASP A 142 -7.22 0.37 2.55
C ASP A 142 -5.88 0.57 1.83
N GLU A 143 -5.91 0.44 0.50
CA GLU A 143 -4.86 0.94 -0.37
C GLU A 143 -5.28 2.30 -0.96
N LEU A 144 -4.57 3.35 -0.57
CA LEU A 144 -4.72 4.69 -1.12
C LEU A 144 -3.93 4.82 -2.43
N VAL A 145 -4.61 5.29 -3.47
CA VAL A 145 -4.06 5.48 -4.82
C VAL A 145 -4.32 6.90 -5.30
N THR A 146 -3.26 7.59 -5.72
CA THR A 146 -3.32 8.93 -6.34
C THR A 146 -2.78 8.85 -7.76
N GLU A 147 -3.55 9.38 -8.72
CA GLU A 147 -3.09 9.46 -10.12
C GLU A 147 -2.13 10.65 -10.34
N GLY A 148 -1.62 10.81 -11.56
CA GLY A 148 -0.74 11.92 -11.94
C GLY A 148 -1.35 13.29 -11.61
N GLY A 149 -0.60 14.16 -10.94
CA GLY A 149 -1.06 15.46 -10.45
C GLY A 149 -2.11 15.42 -9.32
N ALA A 150 -2.44 14.24 -8.78
CA ALA A 150 -3.37 14.10 -7.66
C ALA A 150 -2.63 14.08 -6.30
N SER A 151 -3.34 14.38 -5.23
CA SER A 151 -2.83 14.27 -3.87
C SER A 151 -3.95 14.08 -2.85
N VAL A 152 -3.61 13.46 -1.73
CA VAL A 152 -4.53 13.25 -0.60
C VAL A 152 -3.83 13.49 0.73
N GLY A 153 -4.51 14.15 1.65
CA GLY A 153 -4.08 14.34 3.03
C GLY A 153 -5.05 13.66 3.98
N VAL A 154 -4.54 12.90 4.93
CA VAL A 154 -5.31 12.10 5.88
C VAL A 154 -4.84 12.39 7.30
N VAL A 155 -5.79 12.37 8.22
CA VAL A 155 -5.53 12.46 9.66
C VAL A 155 -6.10 11.21 10.34
N PHE A 156 -5.26 10.57 11.15
CA PHE A 156 -5.60 9.41 11.96
C PHE A 156 -6.14 9.79 13.34
N ALA A 157 -6.70 8.81 14.03
CA ALA A 157 -7.31 8.98 15.35
C ALA A 157 -6.33 9.48 16.45
N ASP A 158 -5.02 9.21 16.32
CA ASP A 158 -3.99 9.69 17.25
C ASP A 158 -3.39 11.06 16.86
N GLU A 159 -4.01 11.76 15.90
CA GLU A 159 -3.52 13.00 15.29
C GLU A 159 -2.28 12.84 14.40
N THR A 160 -1.87 11.61 14.05
CA THR A 160 -0.90 11.41 12.97
C THR A 160 -1.48 11.96 11.67
N THR A 161 -0.70 12.78 10.96
CA THR A 161 -1.11 13.34 9.68
C THR A 161 -0.13 12.90 8.60
N PHE A 162 -0.63 12.56 7.42
CA PHE A 162 0.21 12.36 6.25
C PHE A 162 -0.44 12.92 5.00
N ALA A 163 0.38 13.24 4.02
CA ALA A 163 -0.07 13.54 2.67
C ALA A 163 0.67 12.66 1.67
N LEU A 164 -0.07 12.08 0.73
CA LEU A 164 0.44 11.32 -0.40
C LEU A 164 0.31 12.17 -1.67
N GLY A 165 1.42 12.36 -2.36
CA GLY A 165 1.52 13.10 -3.62
C GLY A 165 1.10 12.26 -4.83
N GLU A 166 1.44 12.74 -6.03
CA GLU A 166 1.09 12.08 -7.29
C GLU A 166 1.76 10.72 -7.47
N ASP A 167 1.16 9.88 -8.32
CA ASP A 167 1.62 8.52 -8.63
C ASP A 167 1.87 7.68 -7.36
N GLY A 168 1.06 7.96 -6.35
CA GLY A 168 1.18 7.45 -5.00
C GLY A 168 0.38 6.18 -4.81
N ARG A 169 0.99 5.21 -4.16
CA ARG A 169 0.34 3.96 -3.75
C ARG A 169 0.78 3.60 -2.35
N MET A 170 -0.16 3.59 -1.40
CA MET A 170 0.14 3.37 0.01
C MET A 170 -0.94 2.51 0.68
N ILE A 171 -0.54 1.55 1.49
CA ILE A 171 -1.44 0.69 2.27
C ILE A 171 -1.48 1.17 3.72
N LEU A 172 -2.69 1.23 4.29
CA LEU A 172 -2.91 1.51 5.71
C LEU A 172 -2.93 0.18 6.48
N ASP A 173 -1.77 -0.31 6.89
CA ASP A 173 -1.63 -1.68 7.40
C ASP A 173 -2.27 -1.88 8.76
N GLU A 174 -1.98 -0.98 9.69
CA GLU A 174 -2.37 -1.10 11.09
C GLU A 174 -2.60 0.27 11.70
N MET A 175 -3.70 0.40 12.45
CA MET A 175 -3.88 1.51 13.37
C MET A 175 -4.61 1.03 14.61
N VAL A 176 -3.84 0.82 15.67
CA VAL A 176 -4.32 0.54 17.02
C VAL A 176 -4.04 1.76 17.87
N TYR A 177 -5.04 2.27 18.57
CA TYR A 177 -4.88 3.44 19.43
C TYR A 177 -5.76 3.31 20.68
N ASP A 178 -5.11 3.35 21.85
CA ASP A 178 -5.77 3.56 23.13
C ASP A 178 -5.65 5.04 23.52
N PRO A 179 -6.73 5.84 23.43
CA PRO A 179 -6.69 7.26 23.79
C PRO A 179 -6.46 7.51 25.29
N GLY A 180 -6.74 6.53 26.15
CA GLY A 180 -6.51 6.64 27.59
C GLY A 180 -5.03 6.50 27.96
N ALA A 181 -4.33 5.59 27.28
CA ALA A 181 -2.88 5.40 27.45
C ALA A 181 -2.05 6.28 26.48
N GLN A 182 -2.67 6.82 25.44
CA GLN A 182 -2.02 7.44 24.28
C GLN A 182 -1.01 6.52 23.58
N ASP A 183 -1.19 5.21 23.71
CA ASP A 183 -0.31 4.16 23.20
C ASP A 183 -1.01 3.36 22.10
N GLY A 184 -0.26 2.57 21.33
CA GLY A 184 -0.79 1.89 20.17
C GLY A 184 0.25 1.36 19.20
N ALA A 185 -0.17 1.17 17.96
CA ALA A 185 0.68 0.78 16.83
C ALA A 185 0.14 1.38 15.53
N ILE A 186 1.04 1.91 14.70
CA ILE A 186 0.77 2.48 13.38
C ILE A 186 1.69 1.83 12.36
N GLY A 187 1.11 1.11 11.41
CA GLY A 187 1.81 0.50 10.29
C GLY A 187 1.33 1.09 8.98
N LEU A 188 2.26 1.61 8.17
CA LEU A 188 1.98 2.06 6.81
C LEU A 188 2.94 1.38 5.83
N THR A 189 2.49 1.11 4.60
CA THR A 189 3.36 0.65 3.52
C THR A 189 3.29 1.61 2.34
N LEU A 190 4.38 2.32 2.04
CA LEU A 190 4.52 3.17 0.86
C LEU A 190 5.17 2.39 -0.29
N LEU A 191 4.41 2.12 -1.34
CA LEU A 191 4.86 1.35 -2.51
C LEU A 191 5.46 2.24 -3.59
N SER A 192 4.86 3.41 -3.83
CA SER A 192 5.33 4.40 -4.80
C SER A 192 4.85 5.79 -4.45
N GLY A 193 5.53 6.79 -5.02
CA GLY A 193 5.18 8.21 -4.87
C GLY A 193 5.99 8.89 -3.77
N ALA A 194 5.56 10.08 -3.40
CA ALA A 194 6.14 10.84 -2.29
C ALA A 194 5.08 11.07 -1.21
N MET A 195 5.47 10.92 0.05
CA MET A 195 4.64 11.26 1.18
C MET A 195 5.34 12.23 2.13
N THR A 196 4.56 13.09 2.76
CA THR A 196 4.96 13.79 3.98
C THR A 196 4.18 13.22 5.15
N PHE A 197 4.76 13.25 6.35
CA PHE A 197 4.06 12.84 7.55
C PHE A 197 4.48 13.70 8.75
N VAL A 198 3.59 13.77 9.72
CA VAL A 198 3.81 14.31 11.06
C VAL A 198 3.23 13.30 12.04
N SER A 199 4.08 12.75 12.89
CA SER A 199 3.67 11.72 13.85
C SER A 199 2.80 12.28 14.99
N GLY A 200 1.79 11.49 15.36
CA GLY A 200 0.80 11.80 16.39
C GLY A 200 1.21 11.35 17.79
N ALA A 201 0.21 11.03 18.60
CA ALA A 201 0.40 10.68 20.01
C ALA A 201 1.15 9.34 20.18
N VAL A 202 0.86 8.33 19.35
CA VAL A 202 1.39 6.97 19.51
C VAL A 202 2.92 6.97 19.44
N ALA A 203 3.50 7.57 18.39
CA ALA A 203 4.95 7.61 18.18
C ALA A 203 5.71 8.45 19.24
N LYS A 204 5.00 9.33 19.97
CA LYS A 204 5.59 10.14 21.05
C LYS A 204 5.65 9.40 22.37
N VAL A 205 4.67 8.53 22.63
CA VAL A 205 4.62 7.68 23.83
C VAL A 205 5.52 6.47 23.66
N ASN A 206 5.42 5.82 22.51
CA ASN A 206 6.21 4.65 22.16
C ASN A 206 6.97 4.89 20.84
N PRO A 207 8.27 5.20 20.90
CA PRO A 207 9.07 5.52 19.71
C PRO A 207 9.20 4.37 18.69
N ASP A 208 8.89 3.13 19.08
CA ASP A 208 8.92 1.96 18.18
C ASP A 208 7.52 1.58 17.66
N ALA A 209 6.48 2.35 18.00
CA ALA A 209 5.10 2.03 17.65
C ALA A 209 4.65 2.51 16.28
N MET A 210 5.45 3.30 15.56
CA MET A 210 5.11 3.76 14.22
C MET A 210 6.16 3.31 13.21
N GLU A 211 5.75 2.55 12.21
CA GLU A 211 6.62 2.04 11.14
C GLU A 211 6.05 2.38 9.76
N ILE A 212 6.95 2.76 8.84
CA ILE A 212 6.64 2.90 7.42
C ILE A 212 7.51 1.91 6.64
N THR A 213 6.85 0.93 6.01
CA THR A 213 7.50 -0.06 5.15
C THR A 213 7.55 0.45 3.71
N THR A 214 8.65 0.20 3.01
CA THR A 214 8.78 0.37 1.56
C THR A 214 9.26 -0.96 0.95
N PRO A 215 9.26 -1.11 -0.40
CA PRO A 215 9.73 -2.34 -1.02
C PRO A 215 11.16 -2.77 -0.64
N VAL A 216 12.00 -1.84 -0.16
CA VAL A 216 13.42 -2.08 0.09
C VAL A 216 13.87 -1.84 1.54
N ALA A 217 13.03 -1.24 2.39
CA ALA A 217 13.39 -0.90 3.76
C ALA A 217 12.15 -0.75 4.66
N THR A 218 12.31 -0.98 5.96
CA THR A 218 11.35 -0.54 6.97
C THR A 218 11.95 0.63 7.75
N ILE A 219 11.16 1.66 8.00
CA ILE A 219 11.59 2.89 8.67
C ILE A 219 10.77 3.05 9.96
N GLY A 220 11.45 3.00 11.10
CA GLY A 220 10.86 3.33 12.40
C GLY A 220 10.76 4.85 12.58
N ILE A 221 9.62 5.33 13.07
CA ILE A 221 9.33 6.76 13.25
C ILE A 221 9.31 7.13 14.73
N ARG A 222 10.40 7.78 15.19
CA ARG A 222 10.57 8.22 16.58
C ARG A 222 10.21 9.71 16.75
N GLY A 223 8.91 10.03 16.75
CA GLY A 223 8.40 11.33 17.22
C GLY A 223 8.74 12.56 16.37
N THR A 224 8.73 12.44 15.04
CA THR A 224 9.12 13.54 14.13
C THR A 224 8.16 13.74 12.95
N ALA A 225 8.50 14.70 12.10
CA ALA A 225 7.92 14.92 10.78
C ALA A 225 8.97 14.63 9.71
N GLY A 226 8.54 14.22 8.53
CA GLY A 226 9.47 13.89 7.47
C GLY A 226 8.83 13.77 6.11
N ILE A 227 9.70 13.48 5.14
CA ILE A 227 9.36 13.20 3.75
C ILE A 227 9.96 11.84 3.41
N LEU A 228 9.14 10.95 2.85
CA LEU A 228 9.59 9.71 2.23
C LEU A 228 9.23 9.75 0.74
N LYS A 229 10.12 9.27 -0.11
CA LYS A 229 9.87 9.13 -1.54
C LYS A 229 10.32 7.75 -2.01
N VAL A 230 9.41 7.06 -2.69
CA VAL A 230 9.69 5.77 -3.33
C VAL A 230 9.55 5.92 -4.84
N LEU A 231 10.65 5.78 -5.56
CA LEU A 231 10.70 5.86 -7.02
C LEU A 231 11.66 4.82 -7.58
N ASN A 232 11.19 4.00 -8.52
CA ASN A 232 12.01 2.99 -9.21
C ASN A 232 12.82 2.08 -8.27
N GLY A 233 12.23 1.69 -7.13
CA GLY A 233 12.86 0.77 -6.18
C GLY A 233 13.90 1.44 -5.28
N GLN A 234 14.03 2.76 -5.36
CA GLN A 234 14.82 3.55 -4.42
C GLN A 234 13.89 4.21 -3.42
N THR A 235 14.32 4.23 -2.16
CA THR A 235 13.65 4.96 -1.07
C THR A 235 14.58 6.08 -0.61
N ASP A 236 14.11 7.32 -0.70
CA ASP A 236 14.75 8.49 -0.11
C ASP A 236 13.93 8.95 1.09
N ALA A 237 14.59 9.27 2.20
CA ALA A 237 13.95 9.79 3.41
C ALA A 237 14.69 11.03 3.93
N ALA A 238 13.94 12.02 4.41
CA ALA A 238 14.47 13.22 5.03
C ALA A 238 13.59 13.66 6.21
N LEU A 239 14.23 14.09 7.30
CA LEU A 239 13.54 14.68 8.44
C LEU A 239 13.22 16.14 8.15
N LEU A 240 12.04 16.56 8.60
CA LEU A 240 11.68 17.97 8.62
C LEU A 240 12.05 18.54 9.99
N PRO A 241 12.76 19.67 10.07
CA PRO A 241 12.96 20.35 11.34
C PRO A 241 11.60 20.72 11.92
N GLU A 242 11.39 20.43 13.20
CA GLU A 242 10.14 20.80 13.85
C GLU A 242 10.10 22.34 13.97
N LEU A 243 9.12 22.96 13.31
CA LEU A 243 8.77 24.34 13.61
C LEU A 243 8.14 24.32 15.00
N ALA A 244 8.91 24.68 16.02
CA ALA A 244 8.40 24.85 17.37
C ALA A 244 7.11 25.68 17.30
N LYS A 245 6.00 25.16 17.85
CA LYS A 245 4.74 25.91 17.96
C LYS A 245 5.00 27.18 18.78
N GLY A 246 5.22 28.30 18.08
CA GLY A 246 5.43 29.62 18.65
C GLY A 246 5.80 30.62 17.54
N ASP A 247 4.85 31.50 17.21
CA ASP A 247 5.00 32.73 16.44
C ASP A 247 5.99 32.72 15.26
N VAL A 248 5.47 32.44 14.06
CA VAL A 248 6.19 32.68 12.80
C VAL A 248 6.14 34.19 12.52
N ASP A 249 7.18 34.94 12.90
CA ASP A 249 7.44 36.27 12.36
C ASP A 249 7.91 36.12 10.90
N PRO A 250 7.16 36.60 9.89
CA PRO A 250 7.51 36.45 8.49
C PRO A 250 8.80 37.19 8.06
N ASN A 251 9.46 37.93 8.97
CA ASN A 251 10.72 38.63 8.72
C ASN A 251 11.95 38.06 9.44
N GLN A 252 11.83 36.95 10.17
CA GLN A 252 12.99 36.27 10.76
C GLN A 252 13.62 35.33 9.71
N GLN A 253 14.81 35.71 9.19
CA GLN A 253 15.63 34.83 8.37
C GLN A 253 16.16 33.67 9.22
N GLY A 254 15.73 32.45 8.87
CA GLY A 254 16.42 31.18 9.16
C GLY A 254 16.95 31.02 10.58
N GLY A 255 16.08 30.71 11.53
CA GLY A 255 16.50 30.05 12.78
C GLY A 255 16.90 28.61 12.49
N ASP A 256 18.01 28.17 13.08
CA ASP A 256 18.54 26.80 13.02
C ASP A 256 17.50 25.82 13.58
N GLY A 257 16.64 25.30 12.70
CA GLY A 257 15.61 24.34 13.06
C GLY A 257 16.29 23.11 13.64
N THR A 258 16.12 22.88 14.95
CA THR A 258 16.62 21.66 15.59
C THR A 258 15.83 20.48 15.02
N VAL A 259 16.54 19.54 14.41
CA VAL A 259 15.95 18.25 14.05
C VAL A 259 15.71 17.49 15.36
N ILE A 260 14.44 17.41 15.77
CA ILE A 260 14.00 16.53 16.86
C ILE A 260 13.33 15.32 16.20
N GLY A 261 14.04 14.20 16.19
CA GLY A 261 13.65 13.00 15.47
C GLY A 261 14.85 12.18 15.01
N GLU A 262 14.70 10.86 15.04
CA GLU A 262 15.68 9.92 14.50
C GLU A 262 14.95 8.93 13.59
N PHE A 263 15.57 8.62 12.45
CA PHE A 263 15.15 7.50 11.62
C PHE A 263 16.07 6.32 11.89
N ASP A 264 15.48 5.19 12.26
CA ASP A 264 16.17 3.92 12.13
C ASP A 264 15.66 3.23 10.87
N VAL A 265 16.60 2.91 9.97
CA VAL A 265 16.36 1.95 8.90
C VAL A 265 16.61 0.57 9.49
N ILE A 266 15.55 -0.21 9.60
CA ILE A 266 15.54 -1.55 10.23
C ILE A 266 15.77 -2.63 9.17
#